data_AF-A0A928S940-F1
#
_entry.id   AF-A0A928S940-F1
#
_cell.length_a   1.000
_cell.length_b   1.000
_cell.length_c   1.000
_cell.angle_alpha   90.00
_cell.angle_beta   90.00
_cell.angle_gamma   90.00
#
_symmetry.space_group_name_H-M   'P 1'
#
loop_
_entity.id
_entity.type
_entity.pdbx_description
1 polymer ?
#
loop_
_entity_poly.entity_id
_entity_poly.type
_entity_poly.pdbx_seq_one_letter_code
_entity_poly.pdbx_strand_id
1 'polypeptide(L)'
;MNGSWLDRNRNMVFVSLLFIALGGAGVFYMSQPTAQAQVEIRPVATATATVAPTVAPSPTPSPVRVYVTGAVANSDVYFLPAGSIIKDAIAAAGGFTAEADPERINQALELQDQQQIHVPRKNEVDAPPPVQGGPVVMELNSSQGGGSSRSAPVAGGAININTATLEQLDSLPGVGPAIAQRIIDYRESMGGFKTVEEITQVSGIGEATLAKIKDLITVQ
;
A
#
# COMPACT_ATOMS: atom_id res chain seq x y z
N MET A 1 -26.00 -82.27 -92.57
CA MET A 1 -26.72 -81.04 -92.19
C MET A 1 -26.24 -80.69 -90.77
N ASN A 2 -25.26 -79.82 -90.56
CA ASN A 2 -25.45 -78.39 -90.27
C ASN A 2 -24.09 -77.65 -90.25
N GLY A 3 -23.43 -77.51 -91.40
CA GLY A 3 -22.14 -76.80 -91.50
C GLY A 3 -22.22 -75.36 -92.02
N SER A 4 -23.37 -74.91 -92.54
CA SER A 4 -23.48 -73.65 -93.32
C SER A 4 -23.99 -72.44 -92.54
N TRP A 5 -24.38 -72.59 -91.26
CA TRP A 5 -24.80 -71.47 -90.42
C TRP A 5 -23.61 -70.67 -89.89
N LEU A 6 -22.54 -71.37 -89.51
CA LEU A 6 -21.36 -70.76 -88.89
C LEU A 6 -20.59 -69.87 -89.88
N ASP A 7 -20.51 -70.25 -91.16
CA ASP A 7 -19.86 -69.43 -92.20
C ASP A 7 -20.70 -68.21 -92.58
N ARG A 8 -22.03 -68.33 -92.61
CA ARG A 8 -22.93 -67.22 -92.96
C ARG A 8 -23.00 -66.18 -91.84
N ASN A 9 -22.89 -66.60 -90.58
CA ASN A 9 -22.97 -65.72 -89.40
C ASN A 9 -21.59 -65.46 -88.78
N ARG A 10 -20.51 -65.88 -89.45
CA ARG A 10 -19.12 -65.80 -88.97
C ARG A 10 -18.75 -64.39 -88.52
N ASN A 11 -19.07 -63.40 -89.35
CA ASN A 11 -18.81 -61.99 -89.04
C ASN A 11 -19.62 -61.50 -87.82
N MET A 12 -20.85 -61.99 -87.63
CA MET A 12 -21.70 -61.60 -86.51
C MET A 12 -21.23 -62.22 -85.19
N VAL A 13 -20.70 -63.44 -85.23
CA VAL A 13 -20.06 -64.10 -84.09
C VAL A 13 -18.75 -63.39 -83.71
N PHE A 14 -17.93 -63.00 -84.69
CA PHE A 14 -16.71 -62.22 -84.44
C PHE A 14 -17.01 -60.83 -83.85
N VAL A 15 -18.04 -60.13 -84.34
CA VAL A 15 -18.45 -58.83 -83.78
C VAL A 15 -18.98 -58.98 -82.35
N SER A 16 -19.73 -60.03 -82.06
CA SER A 16 -20.24 -60.30 -80.70
C SER A 16 -19.11 -60.62 -79.73
N LEU A 17 -18.12 -61.42 -80.14
CA LEU A 17 -16.93 -61.71 -79.34
C LEU A 17 -16.07 -60.46 -79.12
N LEU A 18 -15.95 -59.58 -80.12
CA LEU A 18 -15.22 -58.31 -80.00
C LEU A 18 -15.89 -57.37 -78.98
N PHE A 19 -17.22 -57.29 -78.99
CA PHE A 19 -17.97 -56.48 -78.00
C PHE A 19 -17.83 -57.02 -76.58
N ILE A 20 -17.85 -58.35 -76.40
CA ILE A 20 -17.63 -58.98 -75.09
C ILE A 20 -16.19 -58.74 -74.62
N ALA A 21 -15.20 -58.83 -75.51
CA ALA A 21 -13.79 -58.56 -75.18
C ALA A 21 -13.56 -57.08 -74.82
N LEU A 22 -14.17 -56.13 -75.54
CA LEU A 22 -14.08 -54.70 -75.24
C LEU A 22 -14.80 -54.33 -73.94
N GLY A 23 -15.97 -54.93 -73.67
CA GLY A 23 -16.68 -54.76 -72.39
C GLY A 23 -15.88 -55.30 -71.21
N GLY A 24 -15.29 -56.49 -71.36
CA GLY A 24 -14.41 -57.09 -70.36
C GLY A 24 -13.15 -56.26 -70.10
N ALA A 25 -12.50 -55.73 -71.15
CA ALA A 25 -11.35 -54.85 -71.02
C ALA A 25 -11.69 -53.52 -70.33
N GLY A 26 -12.86 -52.93 -70.62
CA GLY A 26 -13.34 -51.72 -69.96
C GLY A 26 -13.56 -51.91 -68.45
N VAL A 27 -14.22 -53.00 -68.06
CA VAL A 27 -14.42 -53.33 -66.63
C VAL A 27 -13.10 -53.63 -65.95
N PHE A 28 -12.18 -54.34 -66.61
CA PHE A 28 -10.84 -54.62 -66.09
C PHE A 28 -10.02 -53.33 -65.90
N TYR A 29 -10.11 -52.38 -66.82
CA TYR A 29 -9.43 -51.09 -66.70
C TYR A 29 -10.01 -50.23 -65.59
N MET A 30 -11.32 -50.29 -65.37
CA MET A 30 -12.00 -49.58 -64.29
C MET A 30 -11.81 -50.27 -62.92
N SER A 31 -11.45 -51.55 -62.92
CA SER A 31 -11.22 -52.35 -61.72
C SER A 31 -9.74 -52.49 -61.35
N GLN A 32 -8.81 -51.79 -62.03
CA GLN A 32 -7.42 -51.79 -61.59
C GLN A 32 -7.33 -51.14 -60.21
N PRO A 33 -6.84 -51.86 -59.18
CA PRO A 33 -6.63 -51.29 -57.86
C PRO A 33 -5.59 -50.17 -58.01
N THR A 34 -5.98 -48.94 -57.65
CA THR A 34 -5.08 -47.80 -57.63
C THR A 34 -3.83 -48.17 -56.84
N ALA A 35 -2.67 -48.08 -57.49
CA ALA A 35 -1.36 -48.32 -56.88
C ALA A 35 -1.27 -47.54 -55.56
N GLN A 36 -0.82 -48.24 -54.51
CA GLN A 36 -0.81 -47.75 -53.14
C GLN A 36 -0.13 -46.37 -53.05
N ALA A 37 -0.87 -45.39 -52.51
CA ALA A 37 -0.26 -44.19 -51.97
C ALA A 37 0.71 -44.62 -50.86
N GLN A 38 2.00 -44.39 -51.07
CA GLN A 38 2.98 -44.62 -50.02
C GLN A 38 2.64 -43.71 -48.84
N VAL A 39 2.44 -44.31 -47.66
CA VAL A 39 2.32 -43.56 -46.41
C VAL A 39 3.72 -43.03 -46.08
N GLU A 40 4.04 -41.86 -46.62
CA GLU A 40 5.14 -41.07 -46.09
C GLU A 40 4.68 -40.56 -44.72
N ILE A 41 5.23 -41.15 -43.66
CA ILE A 41 5.02 -40.69 -42.29
C ILE A 41 5.75 -39.35 -42.18
N ARG A 42 5.12 -38.25 -42.59
CA ARG A 42 5.53 -36.94 -42.08
C ARG A 42 5.36 -37.03 -40.56
N PRO A 43 6.37 -36.69 -39.75
CA PRO A 43 6.11 -36.47 -38.34
C PRO A 43 4.97 -35.45 -38.28
N VAL A 44 3.86 -35.84 -37.66
CA VAL A 44 2.87 -34.87 -37.21
C VAL A 44 3.68 -33.94 -36.34
N ALA A 45 3.93 -32.72 -36.82
CA ALA A 45 4.24 -31.64 -35.92
C ALA A 45 3.07 -31.67 -34.95
N THR A 46 3.34 -32.09 -33.72
CA THR A 46 2.44 -31.88 -32.60
C THR A 46 2.13 -30.40 -32.67
N ALA A 47 0.96 -30.06 -33.22
CA ALA A 47 0.36 -28.79 -32.96
C ALA A 47 0.11 -28.86 -31.46
N THR A 48 1.07 -28.38 -30.69
CA THR A 48 0.82 -27.94 -29.33
C THR A 48 -0.31 -26.95 -29.51
N ALA A 49 -1.54 -27.41 -29.30
CA ALA A 49 -2.65 -26.53 -29.06
C ALA A 49 -2.19 -25.76 -27.83
N THR A 50 -1.63 -24.57 -28.06
CA THR A 50 -1.47 -23.56 -27.04
C THR A 50 -2.89 -23.33 -26.57
N VAL A 51 -3.26 -24.02 -25.50
CA VAL A 51 -4.42 -23.66 -24.69
C VAL A 51 -4.20 -22.18 -24.39
N ALA A 52 -5.01 -21.32 -25.01
CA ALA A 52 -5.07 -19.94 -24.59
C ALA A 52 -5.24 -19.96 -23.06
N PRO A 53 -4.44 -19.21 -22.29
CA PRO A 53 -4.59 -19.21 -20.85
C PRO A 53 -6.06 -18.91 -20.55
N THR A 54 -6.75 -19.89 -19.98
CA THR A 54 -8.06 -19.65 -19.39
C THR A 54 -7.80 -18.61 -18.33
N VAL A 55 -8.24 -17.38 -18.57
CA VAL A 55 -8.13 -16.29 -17.62
C VAL A 55 -8.88 -16.77 -16.38
N ALA A 56 -8.14 -17.14 -15.33
CA ALA A 56 -8.77 -17.48 -14.07
C ALA A 56 -9.66 -16.30 -13.66
N PRO A 57 -10.85 -16.52 -13.07
CA PRO A 57 -11.65 -15.42 -12.57
C PRO A 57 -10.77 -14.58 -11.63
N SER A 58 -10.66 -13.28 -11.89
CA SER A 58 -9.93 -12.37 -11.02
C SER A 58 -10.57 -12.43 -9.63
N PRO A 59 -9.79 -12.59 -8.54
CA PRO A 59 -10.35 -12.66 -7.21
C PRO A 59 -11.21 -11.41 -6.96
N THR A 60 -12.45 -11.61 -6.50
CA THR A 60 -13.26 -10.49 -6.02
C THR A 60 -12.53 -9.89 -4.81
N PRO A 61 -12.16 -8.60 -4.84
CA PRO A 61 -11.40 -8.01 -3.76
C PRO A 61 -12.23 -8.03 -2.47
N SER A 62 -11.60 -8.44 -1.37
CA SER A 62 -12.26 -8.55 -0.06
C SER A 62 -12.52 -7.16 0.53
N PRO A 63 -13.59 -6.99 1.32
CA PRO A 63 -13.84 -5.73 2.00
C PRO A 63 -12.75 -5.44 3.04
N VAL A 64 -12.46 -4.16 3.20
CA VAL A 64 -11.46 -3.59 4.12
C VAL A 64 -12.13 -3.24 5.43
N ARG A 65 -11.53 -3.64 6.56
CA ARG A 65 -12.00 -3.30 7.91
C ARG A 65 -11.18 -2.15 8.47
N VAL A 66 -11.85 -1.09 8.90
CA VAL A 66 -11.18 0.08 9.48
C VAL A 66 -11.81 0.47 10.80
N TYR A 67 -11.00 0.88 11.76
CA TYR A 67 -11.46 1.37 13.04
C TYR A 67 -11.45 2.91 13.05
N VAL A 68 -12.63 3.54 13.13
CA VAL A 68 -12.76 5.00 13.12
C VAL A 68 -12.97 5.50 14.54
N THR A 69 -12.17 6.49 14.96
CA THR A 69 -12.16 7.03 16.31
C THR A 69 -12.06 8.55 16.33
N GLY A 70 -12.35 9.16 17.47
CA GLY A 70 -12.17 10.61 17.69
C GLY A 70 -13.45 11.39 17.45
N ALA A 71 -13.34 12.52 16.75
CA ALA A 71 -14.42 13.48 16.55
C ALA A 71 -15.40 13.09 15.43
N VAL A 72 -15.87 11.84 15.41
CA VAL A 72 -16.89 11.31 14.48
C VAL A 72 -18.19 10.98 15.21
N ALA A 73 -19.30 10.92 14.50
CA ALA A 73 -20.61 10.66 15.12
C ALA A 73 -20.68 9.29 15.82
N ASN A 74 -20.17 8.24 15.17
CA ASN A 74 -20.16 6.88 15.70
C ASN A 74 -18.76 6.27 15.54
N SER A 75 -18.00 6.19 16.64
CA SER A 75 -16.71 5.50 16.64
C SER A 75 -16.91 3.99 16.71
N ASP A 76 -16.56 3.27 15.66
CA ASP A 76 -16.71 1.80 15.55
C ASP A 76 -15.82 1.24 14.43
N VAL A 77 -15.88 -0.07 14.22
CA VAL A 77 -15.25 -0.79 13.10
C VAL A 77 -16.22 -0.87 11.92
N TYR A 78 -15.76 -0.45 10.74
CA TYR A 78 -16.55 -0.43 9.51
C TYR A 78 -15.95 -1.35 8.44
N PHE A 79 -16.81 -1.97 7.65
CA PHE A 79 -16.44 -2.82 6.51
C PHE A 79 -16.76 -2.07 5.22
N LEU A 80 -15.74 -1.75 4.44
CA LEU A 80 -15.86 -0.94 3.22
C LEU A 80 -15.33 -1.72 2.01
N PRO A 81 -15.81 -1.43 0.79
CA PRO A 81 -15.24 -2.00 -0.42
C PRO A 81 -13.73 -1.71 -0.54
N ALA A 82 -13.00 -2.62 -1.21
CA ALA A 82 -11.61 -2.35 -1.54
C ALA A 82 -11.46 -1.11 -2.43
N GLY A 83 -10.46 -0.29 -2.14
CA GLY A 83 -10.23 1.00 -2.83
C GLY A 83 -11.05 2.16 -2.27
N SER A 84 -11.85 1.96 -1.21
CA SER A 84 -12.45 3.08 -0.47
C SER A 84 -11.38 3.98 0.16
N ILE A 85 -11.73 5.25 0.33
CA ILE A 85 -10.86 6.26 0.94
C ILE A 85 -11.32 6.63 2.34
N ILE A 86 -10.48 7.35 3.10
CA ILE A 86 -10.80 7.83 4.45
C ILE A 86 -12.12 8.59 4.50
N LYS A 87 -12.45 9.40 3.48
CA LYS A 87 -13.73 10.12 3.40
C LYS A 87 -14.93 9.17 3.52
N ASP A 88 -14.87 8.01 2.88
CA ASP A 88 -15.98 7.05 2.86
C ASP A 88 -16.13 6.36 4.22
N ALA A 89 -15.01 6.08 4.91
CA ALA A 89 -15.02 5.57 6.27
C ALA A 89 -15.66 6.56 7.25
N ILE A 90 -15.34 7.84 7.12
CA ILE A 90 -15.91 8.89 7.98
C ILE A 90 -17.40 9.07 7.68
N ALA A 91 -17.80 8.99 6.40
CA ALA A 91 -19.21 9.01 6.03
C ALA A 91 -19.98 7.82 6.61
N ALA A 92 -19.40 6.62 6.57
CA ALA A 92 -19.95 5.42 7.21
C ALA A 92 -20.06 5.58 8.74
N ALA A 93 -19.12 6.31 9.35
CA ALA A 93 -19.16 6.70 10.77
C ALA A 93 -20.22 7.77 11.12
N GLY A 94 -21.04 8.20 10.16
CA GLY A 94 -22.05 9.25 10.35
C GLY A 94 -21.49 10.68 10.20
N GLY A 95 -20.28 10.82 9.67
CA GLY A 95 -19.65 12.10 9.40
C GLY A 95 -18.85 12.68 10.57
N PHE A 96 -18.26 13.84 10.30
CA PHE A 96 -17.54 14.63 11.30
C PHE A 96 -18.51 15.27 12.31
N THR A 97 -18.09 15.35 13.56
CA THR A 97 -18.76 16.19 14.58
C THR A 97 -18.36 17.67 14.43
N ALA A 98 -19.07 18.60 15.07
CA ALA A 98 -18.79 20.04 14.99
C ALA A 98 -17.38 20.41 15.52
N GLU A 99 -16.85 19.60 16.43
CA GLU A 99 -15.54 19.76 17.05
C GLU A 99 -14.41 19.18 16.22
N ALA A 100 -14.70 18.42 15.16
CA ALA A 100 -13.70 17.77 14.33
C ALA A 100 -12.88 18.77 13.51
N ASP A 101 -11.61 18.46 13.31
CA ASP A 101 -10.71 19.17 12.41
C ASP A 101 -10.42 18.32 11.16
N PRO A 102 -11.18 18.52 10.06
CA PRO A 102 -11.03 17.73 8.84
C PRO A 102 -9.78 18.11 8.02
N GLU A 103 -9.16 19.27 8.27
CA GLU A 103 -7.97 19.72 7.52
C GLU A 103 -6.71 18.95 7.92
N ARG A 104 -6.72 18.38 9.12
CA ARG A 104 -5.61 17.57 9.66
C ARG A 104 -5.60 16.12 9.18
N ILE A 105 -6.58 15.72 8.35
CA ILE A 105 -6.68 14.37 7.80
C ILE A 105 -6.61 14.40 6.29
N ASN A 106 -5.80 13.53 5.71
CA ASN A 106 -5.83 13.25 4.29
C ASN A 106 -7.05 12.37 3.95
N GLN A 107 -8.20 13.00 3.68
CA GLN A 107 -9.46 12.31 3.37
C GLN A 107 -9.41 11.48 2.07
N ALA A 108 -8.48 11.79 1.17
CA ALA A 108 -8.29 11.09 -0.11
C ALA A 108 -7.38 9.86 0.00
N LEU A 109 -6.83 9.57 1.18
CA LEU A 109 -5.98 8.40 1.39
C LEU A 109 -6.82 7.13 1.27
N GLU A 110 -6.32 6.15 0.51
CA GLU A 110 -6.91 4.82 0.40
C GLU A 110 -6.83 4.06 1.73
N LEU A 111 -7.86 3.25 1.99
CA LEU A 111 -7.96 2.46 3.21
C LEU A 111 -7.21 1.14 3.09
N GLN A 112 -6.52 0.78 4.17
CA GLN A 112 -5.89 -0.52 4.36
C GLN A 112 -6.65 -1.36 5.39
N ASP A 113 -6.60 -2.69 5.27
CA ASP A 113 -7.28 -3.57 6.22
C ASP A 113 -6.64 -3.43 7.60
N GLN A 114 -7.49 -3.43 8.64
CA GLN A 114 -7.11 -3.28 10.04
C GLN A 114 -6.50 -1.90 10.37
N GLN A 115 -6.64 -0.92 9.48
CA GLN A 115 -6.18 0.44 9.73
C GLN A 115 -7.06 1.15 10.77
N GLN A 116 -6.41 1.91 11.65
CA GLN A 116 -7.09 2.86 12.53
C GLN A 116 -7.04 4.27 11.96
N ILE A 117 -8.19 4.94 11.97
CA ILE A 117 -8.35 6.34 11.58
C ILE A 117 -8.77 7.11 12.83
N HIS A 118 -7.96 8.08 13.20
CA HIS A 118 -8.29 8.99 14.29
C HIS A 118 -8.62 10.36 13.73
N VAL A 119 -9.80 10.87 14.08
CA VAL A 119 -10.27 12.20 13.72
C VAL A 119 -9.98 13.17 14.86
N PRO A 120 -9.00 14.09 14.71
CA PRO A 120 -8.66 15.03 15.76
C PRO A 120 -9.76 16.07 15.95
N ARG A 121 -9.87 16.62 17.17
CA ARG A 121 -10.68 17.82 17.43
C ARG A 121 -9.87 19.09 17.15
N LYS A 122 -10.56 20.20 16.85
CA LYS A 122 -9.97 21.52 16.56
C LYS A 122 -9.04 22.06 17.66
N ASN A 123 -9.25 21.65 18.90
CA ASN A 123 -8.46 22.08 20.06
C ASN A 123 -7.66 20.94 20.71
N GLU A 124 -7.53 19.79 20.03
CA GLU A 124 -6.80 18.63 20.53
C GLU A 124 -5.31 18.75 20.17
N VAL A 125 -4.50 19.00 21.20
CA VAL A 125 -3.04 18.96 21.13
C VAL A 125 -2.65 17.49 21.01
N ASP A 126 -2.01 17.12 19.89
CA ASP A 126 -1.63 15.76 19.47
C ASP A 126 -1.71 14.70 20.60
N ALA A 127 -2.81 13.93 20.63
CA ALA A 127 -2.81 12.67 21.37
C ALA A 127 -1.72 11.78 20.73
N PRO A 128 -0.77 11.23 21.51
CA PRO A 128 0.22 10.32 20.96
C PRO A 128 -0.50 9.17 20.25
N PRO A 129 -0.02 8.72 19.07
CA PRO A 129 -0.68 7.66 18.33
C PRO A 129 -0.82 6.42 19.22
N PRO A 130 -1.89 5.61 19.06
CA PRO A 130 -2.01 4.35 19.74
C PRO A 130 -0.83 3.48 19.34
N VAL A 131 0.11 3.34 20.27
CA VAL A 131 1.30 2.51 20.13
C VAL A 131 0.85 1.07 19.91
N GLN A 132 1.12 0.54 18.72
CA GLN A 132 0.98 -0.89 18.45
C GLN A 132 1.95 -1.67 19.37
N GLY A 133 1.40 -2.35 20.38
CA GLY A 133 1.95 -3.62 20.89
C GLY A 133 3.33 -3.65 21.54
N GLY A 134 3.83 -2.57 22.16
CA GLY A 134 5.02 -2.60 23.03
C GLY A 134 4.64 -2.74 24.52
N PRO A 135 5.50 -3.30 25.40
CA PRO A 135 5.17 -3.45 26.81
C PRO A 135 4.95 -2.07 27.45
N VAL A 136 3.76 -1.90 27.99
CA VAL A 136 3.35 -0.75 28.80
C VAL A 136 4.24 -0.64 30.04
N VAL A 137 5.15 0.33 30.04
CA VAL A 137 5.60 0.94 31.29
C VAL A 137 4.51 1.95 31.68
N MET A 138 3.68 1.57 32.66
CA MET A 138 2.77 2.51 33.33
C MET A 138 3.63 3.53 34.08
N GLU A 139 3.79 4.73 33.52
CA GLU A 139 4.16 5.89 34.33
C GLU A 139 2.89 6.66 34.65
N LEU A 140 2.44 6.47 35.89
CA LEU A 140 1.34 7.18 36.50
C LEU A 140 1.75 8.65 36.64
N ASN A 141 1.22 9.54 35.81
CA ASN A 141 1.14 10.93 36.24
C ASN A 141 -0.12 11.64 35.76
N SER A 142 -0.90 12.02 36.76
CA SER A 142 -2.12 12.79 36.67
C SER A 142 -1.78 14.28 36.60
N SER A 143 -2.70 15.02 35.96
CA SER A 143 -2.96 16.46 36.05
C SER A 143 -2.07 17.45 35.28
N GLN A 144 -2.73 18.14 34.33
CA GLN A 144 -2.70 19.58 34.02
C GLN A 144 -1.32 20.22 33.76
N GLY A 145 -1.04 20.91 32.66
CA GLY A 145 -1.85 21.43 31.56
C GLY A 145 -1.03 22.54 30.87
N GLY A 146 -1.13 22.65 29.54
CA GLY A 146 -0.49 23.69 28.72
C GLY A 146 1.02 23.53 28.57
N GLY A 147 1.65 23.47 27.41
CA GLY A 147 1.20 23.83 26.08
C GLY A 147 2.28 24.67 25.42
N SER A 148 3.33 24.05 24.90
CA SER A 148 3.99 24.50 23.66
C SER A 148 5.18 23.64 23.26
N SER A 149 5.37 23.61 21.95
CA SER A 149 6.66 23.45 21.28
C SER A 149 7.40 22.12 21.45
N ARG A 150 7.15 21.27 20.46
CA ARG A 150 8.11 20.32 19.90
C ARG A 150 9.51 20.94 19.87
N SER A 151 10.36 20.55 20.82
CA SER A 151 11.79 20.43 20.56
C SER A 151 12.07 18.95 20.69
N ALA A 152 12.61 18.38 19.61
CA ALA A 152 13.19 17.04 19.64
C ALA A 152 14.02 16.87 20.93
N PRO A 153 14.19 15.64 21.46
CA PRO A 153 15.29 15.40 22.37
C PRO A 153 16.54 15.70 21.56
N VAL A 154 17.11 16.90 21.70
CA VAL A 154 18.48 17.13 21.27
C VAL A 154 19.27 16.16 22.13
N ALA A 155 19.80 15.15 21.48
CA ALA A 155 20.81 14.32 22.05
C ALA A 155 21.90 15.26 22.59
N GLY A 156 22.00 15.36 23.92
CA GLY A 156 23.17 15.86 24.65
C GLY A 156 23.79 17.18 24.18
N GLY A 157 23.00 18.20 23.85
CA GLY A 157 23.49 19.54 23.49
C GLY A 157 23.17 20.56 24.57
N ALA A 158 24.16 21.36 24.97
CA ALA A 158 23.98 22.42 25.96
C ALA A 158 22.88 23.42 25.53
N ILE A 159 22.06 23.86 26.49
CA ILE A 159 20.94 24.79 26.34
C ILE A 159 21.48 26.21 26.16
N ASN A 160 21.16 26.86 25.05
CA ASN A 160 21.58 28.24 24.81
C ASN A 160 20.73 29.22 25.63
N ILE A 161 21.31 29.92 26.60
CA ILE A 161 20.58 30.81 27.52
C ILE A 161 20.01 32.08 26.86
N ASN A 162 20.56 32.50 25.72
CA ASN A 162 20.07 33.65 24.96
C ASN A 162 18.81 33.33 24.15
N THR A 163 18.65 32.07 23.72
CA THR A 163 17.55 31.66 22.82
C THR A 163 16.61 30.64 23.44
N ALA A 164 16.95 30.07 24.59
CA ALA A 164 16.14 29.05 25.27
C ALA A 164 14.74 29.57 25.60
N THR A 165 13.77 28.67 25.46
CA THR A 165 12.39 28.89 25.91
C THR A 165 12.30 28.77 27.43
N LEU A 166 11.19 29.26 28.00
CA LEU A 166 10.92 29.15 29.44
C LEU A 166 10.98 27.69 29.92
N GLU A 167 10.37 26.77 29.15
CA GLU A 167 10.35 25.34 29.45
C GLU A 167 11.76 24.72 29.41
N GLN A 168 12.61 25.16 28.47
CA GLN A 168 13.99 24.70 28.40
C GLN A 168 14.82 25.20 29.58
N LEU A 169 14.62 26.45 30.00
CA LEU A 169 15.30 26.99 31.19
C LEU A 169 14.80 26.34 32.48
N ASP A 170 13.51 26.05 32.60
CA ASP A 170 12.90 25.35 33.74
C ASP A 170 13.38 23.89 33.86
N SER A 171 13.84 23.28 32.76
CA SER A 171 14.42 21.94 32.80
C SER A 171 15.80 21.87 33.46
N LEU A 172 16.44 23.03 33.75
CA LEU A 172 17.78 23.07 34.35
C LEU A 172 17.73 22.82 35.87
N PRO A 173 18.67 22.03 36.42
CA PRO A 173 18.68 21.70 37.84
C PRO A 173 18.88 22.94 38.72
N GLY A 174 17.84 23.29 39.49
CA GLY A 174 17.85 24.46 40.38
C GLY A 174 17.33 25.75 39.73
N VAL A 175 16.82 25.69 38.49
CA VAL A 175 16.13 26.78 37.81
C VAL A 175 14.65 26.38 37.69
N GLY A 176 13.79 26.98 38.51
CA GLY A 176 12.34 26.79 38.42
C GLY A 176 11.67 27.86 37.55
N PRO A 177 10.34 27.85 37.39
CA PRO A 177 9.62 28.75 36.46
C PRO A 177 9.85 30.23 36.78
N ALA A 178 9.93 30.56 38.08
CA ALA A 178 10.19 31.92 38.54
C ALA A 178 11.62 32.40 38.24
N ILE A 179 12.60 31.48 38.21
CA ILE A 179 14.00 31.79 37.88
C ILE A 179 14.16 31.85 36.36
N ALA A 180 13.56 30.90 35.63
CA ALA A 180 13.52 30.88 34.17
C ALA A 180 12.97 32.19 33.60
N GLN A 181 11.86 32.70 34.16
CA GLN A 181 11.32 34.00 33.77
C GLN A 181 12.31 35.14 34.00
N ARG A 182 12.99 35.17 35.16
CA ARG A 182 14.01 36.18 35.46
C ARG A 182 15.21 36.14 34.51
N ILE A 183 15.59 34.97 34.00
CA ILE A 183 16.64 34.84 32.98
C ILE A 183 16.18 35.50 31.67
N ILE A 184 14.92 35.29 31.28
CA ILE A 184 14.32 35.92 30.08
C ILE A 184 14.27 37.44 30.25
N ASP A 185 13.79 37.93 31.39
CA ASP A 185 13.71 39.36 31.68
C ASP A 185 15.12 40.01 31.71
N TYR A 186 16.13 39.31 32.24
CA TYR A 186 17.51 39.78 32.25
C TYR A 186 18.08 39.90 30.83
N ARG A 187 17.92 38.88 29.97
CA ARG A 187 18.43 38.95 28.59
C ARG A 187 17.73 40.03 27.76
N GLU A 188 16.44 40.28 27.99
CA GLU A 188 15.70 41.33 27.29
C GLU A 188 16.14 42.74 27.71
N SER A 189 16.50 42.92 28.98
CA SER A 189 16.94 44.22 29.52
C SER A 189 18.43 44.52 29.29
N MET A 190 19.28 43.49 29.32
CA MET A 190 20.74 43.62 29.19
C MET A 190 21.27 43.31 27.78
N GLY A 191 20.40 42.84 26.87
CA GLY A 191 20.75 42.52 25.50
C GLY A 191 21.41 41.14 25.32
N GLY A 192 21.12 40.20 26.22
CA GLY A 192 21.69 38.85 26.23
C GLY A 192 22.87 38.68 27.19
N PHE A 193 23.26 37.42 27.38
CA PHE A 193 24.45 37.01 28.10
C PHE A 193 25.62 36.90 27.13
N LYS A 194 26.81 37.35 27.55
CA LYS A 194 28.05 37.22 26.77
C LYS A 194 28.90 36.02 27.18
N THR A 195 28.79 35.63 28.45
CA THR A 195 29.46 34.44 28.98
C THR A 195 28.48 33.66 29.86
N VAL A 196 28.80 32.39 30.11
CA VAL A 196 27.96 31.51 30.92
C VAL A 196 27.87 31.99 32.37
N GLU A 197 28.95 32.57 32.89
CA GLU A 197 29.07 33.06 34.27
C GLU A 197 28.17 34.26 34.56
N GLU A 198 27.81 35.03 33.53
CA GLU A 198 26.94 36.20 33.65
C GLU A 198 25.52 35.82 34.11
N ILE A 199 25.14 34.54 34.00
CA ILE A 199 23.87 34.03 34.53
C ILE A 199 23.73 34.22 36.06
N THR A 200 24.83 34.39 36.79
CA THR A 200 24.84 34.70 38.24
C THR A 200 24.37 36.11 38.56
N GLN A 201 24.30 37.01 37.57
CA GLN A 201 23.72 38.35 37.74
C GLN A 201 22.19 38.31 37.84
N VAL A 202 21.57 37.20 37.43
CA VAL A 202 20.15 36.97 37.61
C VAL A 202 19.89 36.70 39.08
N SER A 203 19.10 37.57 39.72
CA SER A 203 18.68 37.38 41.12
C SER A 203 18.14 35.96 41.30
N GLY A 204 18.63 35.23 42.30
CA GLY A 204 18.24 33.84 42.60
C GLY A 204 19.06 32.74 41.90
N ILE A 205 20.05 33.09 41.08
CA ILE A 205 21.06 32.17 40.57
C ILE A 205 22.39 32.49 41.25
N GLY A 206 22.85 31.59 42.10
CA GLY A 206 24.16 31.71 42.75
C GLY A 206 25.18 30.72 42.19
N GLU A 207 26.41 30.79 42.70
CA GLU A 207 27.52 29.88 42.37
C GLU A 207 27.13 28.39 42.47
N ALA A 208 26.30 28.04 43.45
CA ALA A 208 25.83 26.68 43.67
C ALA A 208 24.90 26.18 42.55
N THR A 209 24.11 27.07 41.94
CA THR A 209 23.24 26.74 40.80
C THR A 209 24.07 26.72 39.53
N LEU A 210 24.94 27.72 39.32
CA LEU A 210 25.87 27.78 38.18
C LEU A 210 26.69 26.49 38.06
N ALA A 211 27.27 26.00 39.16
CA ALA A 211 28.10 24.78 39.15
C ALA A 211 27.35 23.53 38.66
N LYS A 212 26.02 23.48 38.83
CA LYS A 212 25.17 22.36 38.40
C LYS A 212 24.74 22.47 36.94
N ILE A 213 24.60 23.69 36.43
CA ILE A 213 24.06 23.96 35.10
C ILE A 213 25.13 24.31 34.07
N LYS A 214 26.35 24.68 34.49
CA LYS A 214 27.43 25.16 33.60
C LYS A 214 27.74 24.23 32.42
N ASP A 215 27.65 22.92 32.63
CA ASP A 215 27.95 21.91 31.60
C ASP A 215 26.71 21.60 30.73
N LEU A 216 25.55 22.13 31.12
CA LEU A 216 24.26 21.99 30.45
C LEU A 216 23.84 23.26 29.71
N ILE A 217 24.58 24.35 29.82
CA ILE A 217 24.24 25.64 29.21
C ILE A 217 25.37 26.18 28.34
N THR A 218 25.00 26.99 27.34
CA THR A 218 25.94 27.64 26.42
C THR A 218 25.46 29.05 26.06
N VAL A 219 26.36 29.84 25.47
CA VAL A 219 26.09 31.17 24.94
C VAL A 219 26.50 31.18 23.47
N GLN A 220 25.58 31.56 22.59
CA GLN A 220 25.84 31.85 21.17
C GLN A 220 25.16 33.14 20.75
#